data_AF-Q9HL23-F1
#
_entry.id   AF-Q9HL23-F1
#
_cell.length_a   1.000
_cell.length_b   1.000
_cell.length_c   1.000
_cell.angle_alpha   90.00
_cell.angle_beta   90.00
_cell.angle_gamma   90.00
#
_symmetry.space_group_name_H-M   'P 1'
#
loop_
_entity.id
_entity.type
_entity.pdbx_description
1 polymer ?
#
loop_
_entity_poly.entity_id
_entity_poly.type
_entity_poly.pdbx_seq_one_letter_code
_entity_poly.pdbx_strand_id
1 'polypeptide(L)'
;MTMIRHKMLIISKKWGSMDRDEAVSKITEDLKKRYADLKIIGAEPLKHDDTLKEYSIIVKYKVRNEDRATVYYFDEAGNILRHFNL
;
A
#
# COMPACT_ATOMS: atom_id res chain seq x y z
N MET A 1 10.23 4.29 -42.42
CA MET A 1 8.92 4.29 -41.75
C MET A 1 9.05 3.61 -40.39
N THR A 2 8.90 4.41 -39.34
CA THR A 2 8.24 4.08 -38.06
C THR A 2 8.84 2.96 -37.19
N MET A 3 9.73 3.42 -36.31
CA MET A 3 10.01 2.99 -34.93
C MET A 3 9.29 1.72 -34.44
N ILE A 4 10.11 0.70 -34.20
CA ILE A 4 9.79 -0.51 -33.44
C ILE A 4 9.23 -0.07 -32.10
N ARG A 5 7.91 -0.24 -31.93
CA ARG A 5 7.20 0.02 -30.69
C ARG A 5 7.84 -0.84 -29.60
N HIS A 6 8.64 -0.21 -28.75
CA HIS A 6 9.02 -0.74 -27.45
C HIS A 6 7.74 -1.06 -26.69
N LYS A 7 7.27 -2.31 -26.80
CA LYS A 7 6.38 -2.90 -25.81
C LYS A 7 7.21 -3.02 -24.55
N MET A 8 7.18 -1.95 -23.76
CA MET A 8 7.62 -1.92 -22.39
C MET A 8 6.83 -3.01 -21.67
N LEU A 9 7.46 -4.18 -21.49
CA LEU A 9 7.02 -5.18 -20.54
C LEU A 9 7.15 -4.50 -19.17
N ILE A 10 6.08 -3.84 -18.74
CA ILE A 10 5.86 -3.64 -17.31
C ILE A 10 5.52 -5.03 -16.82
N ILE A 11 6.54 -5.72 -16.35
CA ILE A 11 6.41 -6.94 -15.58
C ILE A 11 5.68 -6.49 -14.31
N SER A 12 4.34 -6.41 -14.36
CA SER A 12 3.50 -6.37 -13.18
C SER A 12 3.83 -7.66 -12.45
N LYS A 13 4.78 -7.54 -11.53
CA LYS A 13 5.23 -8.56 -10.62
C LYS A 13 3.97 -8.92 -9.83
N LYS A 14 3.28 -9.95 -10.30
CA LYS A 14 2.04 -10.45 -9.74
C LYS A 14 2.41 -11.16 -8.44
N TRP A 15 2.66 -10.36 -7.41
CA TRP A 15 2.64 -10.83 -6.03
C TRP A 15 1.19 -11.26 -5.75
N GLY A 16 1.03 -12.39 -5.05
CA GLY A 16 -0.27 -13.06 -4.88
C GLY A 16 -1.41 -12.09 -4.58
N SER A 17 -2.43 -12.10 -5.44
CA SER A 17 -3.75 -11.44 -5.38
C SER A 17 -3.90 -9.96 -4.96
N MET A 18 -2.97 -9.36 -4.21
CA MET A 18 -3.06 -8.05 -3.60
C MET A 18 -1.96 -7.13 -4.14
N ASP A 19 -2.38 -6.03 -4.77
CA ASP A 19 -1.49 -5.01 -5.29
C ASP A 19 -1.18 -3.94 -4.24
N ARG A 20 0.02 -3.35 -4.29
CA ARG A 20 0.42 -2.25 -3.40
C ARG A 20 -0.55 -1.07 -3.51
N ASP A 21 -1.02 -0.75 -4.70
CA ASP A 21 -1.94 0.35 -4.95
C ASP A 21 -3.30 0.08 -4.30
N GLU A 22 -3.79 -1.17 -4.35
CA GLU A 22 -5.01 -1.59 -3.65
C GLU A 22 -4.84 -1.45 -2.12
N ALA A 23 -3.72 -1.92 -1.58
CA ALA A 23 -3.42 -1.82 -0.15
C ALA A 23 -3.41 -0.35 0.32
N VAL A 24 -2.72 0.52 -0.43
CA VAL A 24 -2.65 1.96 -0.13
C VAL A 24 -4.02 2.61 -0.25
N SER A 25 -4.84 2.21 -1.24
CA SER A 25 -6.20 2.72 -1.40
C SER A 25 -7.05 2.40 -0.17
N LYS A 26 -7.09 1.14 0.27
CA LYS A 26 -7.82 0.72 1.48
C LYS A 26 -7.37 1.45 2.73
N ILE A 27 -6.06 1.63 2.91
CA ILE A 27 -5.50 2.39 4.03
C ILE A 27 -5.92 3.85 3.96
N THR A 28 -5.86 4.44 2.78
CA THR A 28 -6.25 5.83 2.57
C THR A 28 -7.72 6.03 2.90
N GLU A 29 -8.59 5.10 2.52
CA GLU A 29 -10.02 5.13 2.89
C GLU A 29 -10.25 4.99 4.40
N ASP A 30 -9.57 4.06 5.08
CA ASP A 30 -9.63 3.90 6.54
C ASP A 30 -9.15 5.18 7.26
N LEU A 31 -8.02 5.72 6.82
CA LEU A 31 -7.45 6.94 7.38
C LEU A 31 -8.33 8.16 7.10
N LYS A 32 -8.92 8.30 5.90
CA LYS A 32 -9.85 9.41 5.57
C LYS A 32 -11.11 9.38 6.41
N LYS A 33 -11.59 8.19 6.80
CA LYS A 33 -12.74 8.05 7.71
C LYS A 33 -12.42 8.59 9.11
N ARG A 34 -11.17 8.47 9.58
CA ARG A 34 -10.73 8.93 10.90
C ARG A 34 -10.21 10.37 10.90
N TYR A 35 -9.57 10.76 9.80
CA TYR A 35 -8.90 12.04 9.64
C TYR A 35 -9.39 12.71 8.36
N ALA A 36 -10.26 13.71 8.52
CA ALA A 36 -10.76 14.50 7.39
C ALA A 36 -9.64 15.28 6.66
N ASP A 37 -8.61 15.69 7.40
CA ASP A 37 -7.42 16.38 6.88
C ASP A 37 -6.20 15.44 6.93
N LEU A 38 -6.16 14.51 5.98
CA LEU A 38 -5.11 13.52 5.79
C LEU A 38 -4.37 13.80 4.49
N LYS A 39 -3.04 13.83 4.53
CA LYS A 39 -2.20 13.84 3.33
C LYS A 39 -1.22 12.66 3.36
N ILE A 40 -1.37 11.71 2.44
CA ILE A 40 -0.38 10.63 2.30
C ILE A 40 0.94 11.25 1.79
N ILE A 41 2.03 11.01 2.52
CA ILE A 41 3.38 11.48 2.19
C ILE A 41 4.10 10.43 1.34
N GLY A 42 3.92 9.16 1.69
CA GLY A 42 4.49 8.05 0.94
C GLY A 42 4.06 6.71 1.51
N ALA A 43 4.22 5.66 0.71
CA ALA A 43 4.03 4.29 1.15
C ALA A 43 5.28 3.48 0.81
N GLU A 44 5.74 2.64 1.73
CA GLU A 44 6.81 1.68 1.49
C GLU A 44 6.33 0.57 0.53
N PRO A 45 7.25 -0.26 -0.01
CA PRO A 45 6.86 -1.44 -0.76
C PRO A 45 6.07 -2.42 0.11
N LEU A 46 5.06 -3.04 -0.49
CA LEU A 46 4.32 -4.16 0.10
C LEU A 46 5.30 -5.32 0.31
N LYS A 47 5.43 -5.78 1.55
CA LYS A 47 6.21 -6.95 1.93
C LYS A 47 5.26 -8.12 2.10
N HIS A 48 5.56 -9.24 1.46
CA HIS A 48 4.86 -10.49 1.70
C HIS A 48 5.65 -11.32 2.71
N ASP A 49 4.96 -11.84 3.72
CA ASP A 49 5.50 -12.83 4.64
C ASP A 49 4.96 -14.20 4.23
N ASP A 50 5.81 -15.01 3.58
CA ASP A 50 5.44 -16.37 3.13
C ASP A 50 5.14 -17.32 4.29
N THR A 51 5.62 -17.04 5.51
CA THR A 51 5.43 -17.91 6.68
C THR A 51 4.03 -17.73 7.26
N LEU A 52 3.61 -16.48 7.42
CA LEU A 52 2.32 -16.10 7.96
C LEU A 52 1.25 -15.93 6.87
N LYS A 53 1.66 -15.90 5.60
CA LYS A 53 0.82 -15.59 4.44
C LYS A 53 0.15 -14.22 4.55
N GLU A 54 0.84 -13.27 5.18
CA GLU A 54 0.36 -11.91 5.40
C GLU A 54 1.12 -10.94 4.48
N TYR A 55 0.47 -9.86 4.09
CA TYR A 55 1.10 -8.72 3.44
C TYR A 55 1.23 -7.57 4.42
N SER A 56 2.38 -6.91 4.49
CA SER A 56 2.60 -5.73 5.31
C SER A 56 3.05 -4.54 4.47
N ILE A 57 2.54 -3.36 4.80
CA ILE A 57 2.93 -2.10 4.16
C ILE A 57 3.01 -1.00 5.20
N ILE A 58 4.00 -0.14 5.05
CA ILE A 58 4.16 1.04 5.91
C ILE A 58 3.68 2.24 5.12
N VAL A 59 2.73 2.99 5.67
CA VAL A 59 2.21 4.23 5.07
C VAL A 59 2.59 5.40 5.96
N LYS A 60 3.27 6.37 5.37
CA LYS A 60 3.64 7.65 5.97
C LYS A 60 2.63 8.69 5.52
N TYR A 61 2.02 9.38 6.46
CA TYR A 61 0.98 10.36 6.19
C TYR A 61 1.04 11.53 7.18
N LYS A 62 0.55 12.68 6.77
CA LYS A 62 0.50 13.90 7.55
C LYS A 62 -0.93 14.16 7.97
N VAL A 63 -1.16 14.41 9.26
CA VAL A 63 -2.46 14.83 9.81
C VAL A 63 -2.24 16.11 10.59
N ARG A 64 -2.96 17.20 10.28
CA ARG A 64 -2.85 18.47 11.02
C ARG A 64 -1.40 18.96 11.17
N ASN A 65 -0.62 18.81 10.12
CA ASN A 65 0.81 19.14 10.08
C ASN A 65 1.74 18.24 10.93
N GLU A 66 1.25 17.17 11.54
CA GLU A 66 2.06 16.13 12.20
C GLU A 66 2.31 14.94 11.27
N ASP A 67 3.58 14.57 11.13
CA ASP A 67 4.00 13.40 10.35
C ASP A 67 3.79 12.12 11.18
N ARG A 68 3.05 11.18 10.61
CA ARG A 68 2.70 9.89 11.20
C ARG A 68 3.09 8.76 10.26
N ALA A 69 3.39 7.60 10.82
CA ALA A 69 3.60 6.40 10.05
C ALA A 69 2.84 5.24 10.69
N THR A 70 2.19 4.43 9.87
CA THR A 70 1.44 3.28 10.35
C THR A 70 1.77 2.08 9.47
N VAL A 71 2.06 0.96 10.11
CA VAL A 71 2.23 -0.34 9.47
C VAL A 71 0.88 -1.04 9.43
N TYR A 72 0.43 -1.42 8.25
CA TYR A 72 -0.78 -2.21 8.03
C TYR A 72 -0.40 -3.62 7.61
N TYR A 73 -1.07 -4.60 8.20
CA TYR A 73 -0.99 -6.01 7.86
C TYR A 73 -2.30 -6.43 7.20
N PHE A 74 -2.19 -7.24 6.18
CA PHE A 74 -3.29 -7.74 5.38
C PHE A 74 -3.19 -9.25 5.19
N ASP A 75 -4.34 -9.87 5.02
CA ASP A 75 -4.46 -11.26 4.59
C ASP A 75 -4.22 -11.41 3.08
N GLU A 76 -4.07 -12.64 2.57
CA GLU A 76 -3.98 -12.93 1.13
C GLU A 76 -5.19 -12.45 0.33
N ALA A 77 -6.36 -12.32 0.96
CA ALA A 77 -7.56 -11.75 0.35
C ALA A 77 -7.58 -10.20 0.33
N GLY A 78 -6.54 -9.55 0.85
CA GLY A 78 -6.44 -8.08 0.94
C GLY A 78 -7.30 -7.45 2.02
N ASN A 79 -7.72 -8.22 3.02
CA ASN A 79 -8.42 -7.71 4.19
C ASN A 79 -7.41 -7.19 5.22
N ILE A 80 -7.64 -6.00 5.79
CA ILE A 80 -6.79 -5.46 6.86
C ILE A 80 -6.97 -6.35 8.10
N LEU A 81 -5.88 -6.97 8.54
CA LEU A 81 -5.85 -7.78 9.75
C LEU A 81 -5.60 -6.91 10.98
N ARG A 82 -4.56 -6.07 10.91
CA ARG A 82 -4.12 -5.22 12.04
C ARG A 82 -3.27 -4.06 11.54
N HIS A 83 -3.18 -3.01 12.35
CA HIS A 83 -2.33 -1.87 12.07
C HIS A 83 -1.65 -1.35 13.34
N PHE A 84 -0.41 -0.87 13.21
CA PHE A 84 0.41 -0.35 14.29
C PHE A 84 0.93 1.03 13.92
N ASN A 85 0.70 2.01 14.78
CA ASN A 85 1.28 3.33 14.62
C ASN A 85 2.73 3.31 15.13
N LEU A 86 3.63 3.90 14.36
CA LEU A 86 5.04 4.08 14.70
C LEU A 86 5.27 5.43 15.40
#